data_AF-A0A3C1EY00-F1
#
_entry.id   AF-A0A3C1EY00-F1
#
_cell.length_a   1.000
_cell.length_b   1.000
_cell.length_c   1.000
_cell.angle_alpha   90.00
_cell.angle_beta   90.00
_cell.angle_gamma   90.00
#
_symmetry.space_group_name_H-M   'P 1'
#
loop_
_entity.id
_entity.type
_entity.pdbx_description
1 polymer ?
#
loop_
_entity_poly.entity_id
_entity_poly.type
_entity_poly.pdbx_seq_one_letter_code
_entity_poly.pdbx_strand_id
1 'polypeptide(L)'
;MKEFKFSGKNILLLCPTDENQYINFHYACLQNKVKNLYRFNFVEYFSKYGIKNTEKYIENFIKDKNIDAVFSILFASEYQLSVEFYSSLKNRAKIVFWRFDDELYFEVYSKYYCQVADAVITTDDIFNYYAYKRLEIPVILYYSSHSSKKNHPIDIKKDIDVSFIGNCKKNDRMEYIDYLKNNGINIKTFGEDSEGGVLEWSKLGEIFSRTKINLNFTKIDNLNWINKDEPLLNRVRQNKGRPIEIALTKSFCLSEYAPSLEYTFESEKEIVFFHDKEQLLEKVKYYLSNEEKRNSIVENAYKRAMENYESEIAIPKVLKELESIFNITDLKKPTNPEIFLSNMFKIKSINGLTFSMFILIRNLKFLYAIELFFKLFKYGILIFILGFFDGLFRSIKNISSLKKCQTKQTQVIPACSQQESRR
;
A
#
# COMPACT_ATOMS: atom_id res chain seq x y z
N MET A 1 28.98 -18.49 10.10
CA MET A 1 27.94 -17.60 10.67
C MET A 1 26.68 -18.42 10.91
N LYS A 2 25.90 -18.12 11.95
CA LYS A 2 24.59 -18.77 12.14
C LYS A 2 23.63 -18.22 11.08
N GLU A 3 22.89 -19.12 10.44
CA GLU A 3 21.84 -18.80 9.46
C GLU A 3 20.78 -17.87 10.09
N PHE A 4 20.42 -16.79 9.39
CA PHE A 4 19.32 -15.90 9.77
C PHE A 4 17.99 -16.63 9.54
N LYS A 5 17.22 -16.86 10.60
CA LYS A 5 15.88 -17.46 10.56
C LYS A 5 14.90 -16.66 11.40
N PHE A 6 13.84 -16.13 10.79
CA PHE A 6 12.87 -15.22 11.42
C PHE A 6 12.22 -15.80 12.67
N SER A 7 11.98 -17.11 12.73
CA SER A 7 11.37 -17.78 13.88
C SER A 7 12.13 -17.54 15.20
N GLY A 8 13.43 -17.27 15.15
CA GLY A 8 14.26 -16.95 16.32
C GLY A 8 14.51 -15.46 16.56
N LYS A 9 13.86 -14.57 15.80
CA LYS A 9 14.26 -13.16 15.67
C LYS A 9 13.26 -12.19 16.26
N ASN A 10 13.77 -11.09 16.81
CA ASN A 10 12.98 -9.99 17.34
C ASN A 10 12.81 -8.93 16.26
N ILE A 11 11.56 -8.63 15.89
CA ILE A 11 11.23 -7.72 14.80
C ILE A 11 10.53 -6.47 15.36
N LEU A 12 10.95 -5.29 14.89
CA LEU A 12 10.25 -4.03 15.14
C LEU A 12 9.55 -3.57 13.86
N LEU A 13 8.22 -3.54 13.87
CA LEU A 13 7.41 -2.93 12.83
C LEU A 13 7.20 -1.43 13.14
N LEU A 14 7.87 -0.58 12.36
CA LEU A 14 7.60 0.85 12.32
C LEU A 14 6.45 1.11 11.36
N CYS A 15 5.40 1.74 11.86
CA CYS A 15 4.23 2.08 11.06
C CYS A 15 3.76 3.50 11.40
N PRO A 16 3.01 4.15 10.50
CA PRO A 16 2.57 5.52 10.73
C PRO A 16 1.21 5.63 11.42
N THR A 17 0.51 4.51 11.60
CA THR A 17 -0.82 4.47 12.19
C THR A 17 -1.15 3.08 12.73
N ASP A 18 -1.98 3.04 13.76
CA ASP A 18 -2.56 1.81 14.32
C ASP A 18 -3.91 1.42 13.70
N GLU A 19 -4.51 2.34 12.94
CA GLU A 19 -5.89 2.22 12.44
C GLU A 19 -5.99 1.66 11.01
N ASN A 20 -4.86 1.37 10.35
CA ASN A 20 -4.87 0.84 8.99
C ASN A 20 -5.05 -0.70 9.00
N GLN A 21 -6.17 -1.17 8.46
CA GLN A 21 -6.53 -2.58 8.44
C GLN A 21 -5.55 -3.44 7.62
N TYR A 22 -4.95 -2.91 6.55
CA TYR A 22 -3.97 -3.62 5.75
C TYR A 22 -2.67 -3.82 6.54
N ILE A 23 -2.19 -2.79 7.23
CA ILE A 23 -1.05 -2.92 8.16
C ILE A 23 -1.36 -3.92 9.27
N ASN A 24 -2.56 -3.85 9.85
CA ASN A 24 -3.01 -4.76 10.90
C ASN A 24 -3.06 -6.22 10.43
N PHE A 25 -3.48 -6.46 9.19
CA PHE A 25 -3.47 -7.77 8.57
C PHE A 25 -2.04 -8.34 8.43
N HIS A 26 -1.09 -7.56 7.92
CA HIS A 26 0.30 -8.02 7.79
C HIS A 26 0.97 -8.23 9.14
N TYR A 27 0.71 -7.34 10.10
CA TYR A 27 1.15 -7.51 11.48
C TYR A 27 0.65 -8.84 12.05
N ALA A 28 -0.66 -9.13 11.90
CA ALA A 28 -1.24 -10.39 12.34
C ALA A 28 -0.64 -11.61 11.62
N CYS A 29 -0.36 -11.51 10.32
CA CYS A 29 0.25 -12.61 9.57
C CYS A 29 1.68 -12.94 10.03
N LEU A 30 2.43 -11.95 10.52
CA LEU A 30 3.76 -12.14 11.10
C LEU A 30 3.71 -12.70 12.54
N GLN A 31 2.58 -12.60 13.23
CA GLN A 31 2.43 -13.17 14.57
C GLN A 31 2.68 -14.68 14.52
N ASN A 32 3.39 -15.19 15.53
CA ASN A 32 3.81 -16.59 15.66
C ASN A 32 4.79 -17.09 14.58
N LYS A 33 5.21 -16.25 13.62
CA LYS A 33 6.27 -16.57 12.63
C LYS A 33 7.64 -16.01 13.02
N VAL A 34 7.68 -15.18 14.06
CA VAL A 34 8.90 -14.57 14.62
C VAL A 34 8.94 -14.77 16.13
N LYS A 35 10.12 -14.61 16.76
CA LYS A 35 10.26 -14.80 18.22
C LYS A 35 9.51 -13.74 19.00
N ASN A 36 9.72 -12.47 18.67
CA ASN A 36 8.99 -11.35 19.25
C ASN A 36 8.67 -10.34 18.14
N LEU A 37 7.42 -9.86 18.09
CA LEU A 37 6.98 -8.86 17.14
C LEU A 37 6.49 -7.61 17.87
N TYR A 38 7.25 -6.52 17.74
CA TYR A 38 6.92 -5.24 18.32
C TYR A 38 6.34 -4.32 17.25
N ARG A 39 5.34 -3.51 17.62
CA ARG A 39 4.80 -2.46 16.76
C ARG A 39 5.08 -1.11 17.38
N PHE A 40 5.43 -0.13 16.55
CA PHE A 40 5.61 1.25 16.99
C PHE A 40 5.02 2.23 15.97
N ASN A 41 4.07 3.03 16.44
CA ASN A 41 3.48 4.14 15.69
C ASN A 41 4.37 5.39 15.83
N PHE A 42 5.28 5.57 14.88
CA PHE A 42 6.29 6.63 14.98
C PHE A 42 5.70 8.03 14.74
N VAL A 43 4.60 8.14 13.99
CA VAL A 43 3.92 9.42 13.71
C VAL A 43 3.21 9.93 14.97
N GLU A 44 2.48 9.05 15.67
CA GLU A 44 1.84 9.41 16.93
C GLU A 44 2.89 9.83 17.96
N TYR A 45 3.96 9.05 18.12
CA TYR A 45 5.03 9.37 19.07
C TYR A 45 5.72 10.71 18.72
N PHE A 46 6.04 10.92 17.45
CA PHE A 46 6.55 12.20 16.95
C PHE A 46 5.63 13.38 17.30
N SER A 47 4.31 13.21 17.11
CA SER A 47 3.34 14.28 17.39
C SER A 47 3.30 14.70 18.87
N LYS A 48 3.73 13.81 19.78
CA LYS A 48 3.76 14.04 21.22
C LYS A 48 5.11 14.52 21.73
N TYR A 49 6.20 13.99 21.16
CA TYR A 49 7.55 14.10 21.73
C TYR A 49 8.60 14.71 20.80
N GLY A 50 8.26 15.02 19.55
CA GLY A 50 9.18 15.61 18.58
C GLY A 50 10.17 14.61 17.98
N ILE A 51 10.83 15.02 16.90
CA ILE A 51 11.65 14.13 16.05
C ILE A 51 12.86 13.56 16.78
N LYS A 52 13.62 14.36 17.53
CA LYS A 52 14.83 13.88 18.22
C LYS A 52 14.51 12.81 19.26
N ASN A 53 13.40 12.97 19.99
CA ASN A 53 12.99 11.97 20.98
C ASN A 53 12.44 10.71 20.31
N THR A 54 11.73 10.83 19.18
CA THR A 54 11.31 9.66 18.39
C THR A 54 12.51 8.85 17.90
N GLU A 55 13.50 9.51 17.28
CA GLU A 55 14.72 8.87 16.79
C GLU A 55 15.46 8.15 17.94
N LYS A 56 15.68 8.84 19.06
CA LYS A 56 16.33 8.27 20.25
C LYS A 56 15.55 7.11 20.86
N TYR A 57 14.22 7.22 20.90
CA TYR A 57 13.36 6.14 21.41
C TYR A 57 13.50 4.88 20.57
N ILE A 58 13.43 5.01 19.24
CA ILE A 58 13.59 3.88 18.31
C ILE A 58 14.98 3.24 18.48
N GLU A 59 16.04 4.05 18.53
CA GLU A 59 17.40 3.57 18.74
C GLU A 59 17.58 2.78 20.04
N ASN A 60 17.07 3.32 21.16
CA ASN A 60 17.12 2.66 22.45
C ASN A 60 16.28 1.38 22.44
N PHE A 61 15.10 1.42 21.83
CA PHE A 61 14.23 0.25 21.72
C PHE A 61 14.89 -0.90 20.95
N ILE A 62 15.56 -0.58 19.83
CA ILE A 62 16.33 -1.55 19.03
C ILE A 62 17.39 -2.22 19.89
N LYS A 63 18.13 -1.44 20.68
CA LYS A 63 19.17 -1.95 21.58
C LYS A 63 18.57 -2.79 22.72
N ASP A 64 17.63 -2.23 23.47
CA ASP A 64 17.11 -2.81 24.72
C ASP A 64 16.31 -4.09 24.47
N LYS A 65 15.63 -4.18 23.32
CA LYS A 65 14.89 -5.39 22.91
C LYS A 65 15.70 -6.33 22.02
N ASN A 66 16.97 -6.04 21.76
CA ASN A 66 17.82 -6.80 20.84
C ASN A 66 17.10 -7.08 19.51
N ILE A 67 16.63 -6.02 18.84
CA ILE A 67 15.92 -6.12 17.57
C ILE A 67 16.87 -6.57 16.47
N ASP A 68 16.53 -7.66 15.78
CA ASP A 68 17.33 -8.21 14.69
C ASP A 68 17.00 -7.54 13.34
N ALA A 69 15.73 -7.19 13.11
CA ALA A 69 15.32 -6.46 11.92
C ALA A 69 14.19 -5.45 12.21
N VAL A 70 14.26 -4.32 11.53
CA VAL A 70 13.26 -3.27 11.53
C VAL A 70 12.50 -3.34 10.20
N PHE A 71 11.20 -3.58 10.29
CA PHE A 71 10.29 -3.52 9.14
C PHE A 71 9.63 -2.15 9.15
N SER A 72 9.82 -1.36 8.11
CA SER A 72 9.26 -0.01 8.02
C SER A 72 8.23 0.07 6.90
N ILE A 73 7.02 0.46 7.29
CA ILE A 73 5.94 0.85 6.38
C ILE A 73 5.89 2.38 6.42
N LEU A 74 6.03 3.01 5.26
CA LEU A 74 5.98 4.46 5.10
C LEU A 74 4.92 4.84 4.06
N PHE A 75 4.08 5.80 4.39
CA PHE A 75 3.25 6.48 3.39
C PHE A 75 4.03 7.64 2.76
N ALA A 76 3.77 7.91 1.48
CA ALA A 76 4.52 8.90 0.68
C ALA A 76 4.32 10.37 1.08
N SER A 77 3.81 10.62 2.29
CA SER A 77 3.71 11.94 2.92
C SER A 77 4.50 12.06 4.23
N GLU A 78 5.14 10.97 4.67
CA GLU A 78 5.89 10.90 5.93
C GLU A 78 7.37 11.19 5.68
N TYR A 79 7.92 12.11 6.45
CA TYR A 79 9.33 12.50 6.36
C TYR A 79 9.99 12.65 7.74
N GLN A 80 9.27 12.31 8.80
CA GLN A 80 9.69 12.46 10.19
C GLN A 80 10.90 11.58 10.52
N LEU A 81 10.97 10.39 9.92
CA LEU A 81 12.16 9.54 9.94
C LEU A 81 12.86 9.72 8.59
N SER A 82 14.09 10.22 8.62
CA SER A 82 14.84 10.54 7.39
C SER A 82 15.57 9.34 6.81
N VAL A 83 15.99 9.42 5.54
CA VAL A 83 16.82 8.38 4.90
C VAL A 83 18.12 8.17 5.67
N GLU A 84 18.72 9.26 6.16
CA GLU A 84 19.93 9.26 6.97
C GLU A 84 19.71 8.55 8.32
N PHE A 85 18.55 8.74 8.95
CA PHE A 85 18.18 8.02 10.17
C PHE A 85 18.12 6.51 9.92
N TYR A 86 17.41 6.06 8.88
CA TYR A 86 17.38 4.62 8.53
C TYR A 86 18.79 4.08 8.22
N SER A 87 19.61 4.85 7.52
CA SER A 87 21.01 4.49 7.23
C SER A 87 21.81 4.25 8.53
N SER A 88 21.65 5.12 9.53
CA SER A 88 22.35 4.99 10.83
C SER A 88 21.95 3.74 11.64
N LEU A 89 20.79 3.14 11.36
CA LEU A 89 20.30 1.95 12.07
C LEU A 89 20.93 0.65 11.55
N LYS A 90 21.53 0.65 10.36
CA LYS A 90 21.99 -0.57 9.67
C LYS A 90 23.04 -1.38 10.43
N ASN A 91 23.81 -0.73 11.31
CA ASN A 91 24.80 -1.43 12.15
C ASN A 91 24.17 -2.12 13.37
N ARG A 92 22.88 -1.89 13.61
CA ARG A 92 22.17 -2.36 14.81
C ARG A 92 21.11 -3.41 14.46
N ALA A 93 20.45 -3.27 13.31
CA ALA A 93 19.42 -4.18 12.84
C ALA A 93 19.34 -4.17 11.31
N LYS A 94 18.83 -5.26 10.72
CA LYS A 94 18.50 -5.28 9.29
C LYS A 94 17.34 -4.33 8.99
N ILE A 95 17.43 -3.55 7.93
CA ILE A 95 16.39 -2.59 7.54
C ILE A 95 15.59 -3.14 6.36
N VAL A 96 14.32 -3.40 6.59
CA VAL A 96 13.36 -3.82 5.56
C VAL A 96 12.35 -2.72 5.33
N PHE A 97 12.20 -2.27 4.09
CA PHE A 97 11.04 -1.45 3.73
C PHE A 97 9.97 -2.34 3.13
N TRP A 98 8.77 -2.31 3.71
CA TRP A 98 7.59 -2.95 3.14
C TRP A 98 6.76 -1.89 2.42
N ARG A 99 6.83 -1.91 1.10
CA ARG A 99 6.28 -0.88 0.23
C ARG A 99 4.95 -1.32 -0.36
N PHE A 100 3.98 -0.41 -0.25
CA PHE A 100 2.67 -0.51 -0.86
C PHE A 100 2.52 0.63 -1.86
N ASP A 101 1.78 0.36 -2.93
CA ASP A 101 1.49 1.31 -4.01
C ASP A 101 2.78 1.89 -4.66
N ASP A 102 3.80 1.05 -4.89
CA ASP A 102 5.04 1.54 -5.50
C ASP A 102 4.83 2.05 -6.93
N GLU A 103 3.82 1.54 -7.65
CA GLU A 103 3.40 2.08 -8.95
C GLU A 103 2.98 3.56 -8.90
N LEU A 104 2.62 4.07 -7.71
CA LEU A 104 2.36 5.49 -7.46
C LEU A 104 3.61 6.24 -6.96
N TYR A 105 4.34 5.64 -6.04
CA TYR A 105 5.27 6.37 -5.18
C TYR A 105 6.74 6.08 -5.46
N PHE A 106 7.08 5.12 -6.31
CA PHE A 106 8.46 4.71 -6.55
C PHE A 106 9.33 5.87 -7.05
N GLU A 107 8.86 6.59 -8.07
CA GLU A 107 9.66 7.64 -8.73
C GLU A 107 9.93 8.86 -7.85
N VAL A 108 9.00 9.18 -6.94
CA VAL A 108 9.07 10.40 -6.13
C VAL A 108 9.46 10.17 -4.69
N TYR A 109 9.37 8.93 -4.18
CA TYR A 109 9.49 8.66 -2.76
C TYR A 109 10.19 7.33 -2.44
N SER A 110 9.67 6.18 -2.89
CA SER A 110 10.11 4.88 -2.37
C SER A 110 11.58 4.58 -2.69
N LYS A 111 12.04 4.83 -3.91
CA LYS A 111 13.43 4.55 -4.31
C LYS A 111 14.46 5.29 -3.44
N TYR A 112 14.12 6.50 -2.97
CA TYR A 112 15.00 7.32 -2.14
C TYR A 112 15.14 6.77 -0.72
N TYR A 113 14.08 6.21 -0.13
CA TYR A 113 14.17 5.53 1.16
C TYR A 113 14.82 4.16 1.02
N CYS A 114 14.41 3.39 0.02
CA CYS A 114 14.84 2.01 -0.19
C CYS A 114 16.32 1.86 -0.58
N GLN A 115 17.01 2.94 -1.00
CA GLN A 115 18.45 2.89 -1.30
C GLN A 115 19.32 2.46 -0.11
N VAL A 116 18.85 2.69 1.12
CA VAL A 116 19.56 2.27 2.34
C VAL A 116 19.11 0.91 2.88
N ALA A 117 18.16 0.24 2.22
CA ALA A 117 17.59 -1.00 2.70
C ALA A 117 18.58 -2.17 2.69
N ASP A 118 18.41 -3.10 3.63
CA ASP A 118 18.94 -4.45 3.50
C ASP A 118 18.10 -5.28 2.54
N ALA A 119 16.78 -5.11 2.59
CA ALA A 119 15.85 -5.66 1.62
C ALA A 119 14.58 -4.79 1.47
N VAL A 120 13.91 -4.91 0.34
CA VAL A 120 12.62 -4.29 0.07
C VAL A 120 11.60 -5.38 -0.19
N ILE A 121 10.40 -5.27 0.38
CA ILE A 121 9.23 -6.00 -0.07
C ILE A 121 8.42 -5.01 -0.91
N THR A 122 8.45 -5.15 -2.24
CA THR A 122 7.57 -4.36 -3.12
C THR A 122 6.29 -5.14 -3.35
N THR A 123 5.15 -4.44 -3.27
CA THR A 123 3.84 -5.07 -3.35
C THR A 123 3.20 -4.86 -4.70
N ASP A 124 2.67 -5.93 -5.29
CA ASP A 124 1.81 -5.95 -6.50
C ASP A 124 2.41 -5.42 -7.82
N ASP A 125 3.63 -4.87 -7.82
CA ASP A 125 4.26 -4.29 -9.02
C ASP A 125 5.59 -4.96 -9.42
N ILE A 126 5.50 -5.79 -10.47
CA ILE A 126 6.64 -6.47 -11.10
C ILE A 126 7.64 -5.49 -11.75
N PHE A 127 7.19 -4.34 -12.25
CA PHE A 127 8.06 -3.39 -12.94
C PHE A 127 8.95 -2.67 -11.93
N ASN A 128 8.40 -2.30 -10.79
CA ASN A 128 9.18 -1.74 -9.69
C ASN A 128 10.11 -2.76 -9.04
N TYR A 129 9.74 -4.06 -9.00
CA TYR A 129 10.69 -5.12 -8.65
C TYR A 129 11.95 -5.07 -9.54
N TYR A 130 11.80 -4.98 -10.85
CA TYR A 130 12.96 -4.84 -11.75
C TYR A 130 13.66 -3.48 -11.63
N ALA A 131 12.92 -2.41 -11.33
CA ALA A 131 13.51 -1.09 -11.09
C ALA A 131 14.44 -1.10 -9.85
N TYR A 132 14.05 -1.75 -8.76
CA TYR A 132 14.92 -1.97 -7.60
C TYR A 132 16.13 -2.84 -7.95
N LYS A 133 15.96 -3.93 -8.72
CA LYS A 133 17.08 -4.77 -9.18
C LYS A 133 18.10 -3.98 -10.00
N ARG A 134 17.63 -3.07 -10.88
CA ARG A 134 18.51 -2.17 -11.66
C ARG A 134 19.33 -1.23 -10.76
N LEU A 135 18.80 -0.87 -9.59
CA LEU A 135 19.50 -0.08 -8.58
C LEU A 135 20.34 -0.93 -7.62
N GLU A 136 20.45 -2.24 -7.88
CA GLU A 136 21.13 -3.22 -7.02
C GLU A 136 20.57 -3.26 -5.58
N ILE A 137 19.32 -2.86 -5.40
CA ILE A 137 18.61 -2.93 -4.13
C ILE A 137 18.00 -4.34 -4.00
N PRO A 138 18.34 -5.11 -2.95
CA PRO A 138 17.72 -6.41 -2.74
C PRO A 138 16.22 -6.24 -2.54
N VAL A 139 15.43 -6.98 -3.31
CA VAL A 139 13.99 -6.83 -3.37
C VAL A 139 13.33 -8.18 -3.54
N ILE A 140 12.16 -8.33 -2.94
CA ILE A 140 11.21 -9.43 -3.09
C ILE A 140 9.92 -8.85 -3.65
N LEU A 141 9.35 -9.58 -4.59
CA LEU A 141 8.01 -9.29 -5.10
C LEU A 141 6.99 -10.04 -4.26
N TYR A 142 6.11 -9.30 -3.62
CA TYR A 142 4.99 -9.83 -2.86
C TYR A 142 3.69 -9.39 -3.53
N TYR A 143 2.92 -10.32 -4.07
CA TYR A 143 1.54 -9.99 -4.46
C TYR A 143 0.66 -10.03 -3.21
N SER A 144 -0.35 -9.16 -3.16
CA SER A 144 -1.31 -9.09 -2.07
C SER A 144 -1.80 -10.49 -1.71
N SER A 145 -1.91 -10.77 -0.42
CA SER A 145 -2.44 -12.04 0.06
C SER A 145 -3.61 -11.81 0.99
N HIS A 146 -4.52 -12.80 1.02
CA HIS A 146 -5.72 -12.73 1.83
C HIS A 146 -5.95 -14.06 2.53
N SER A 147 -6.59 -14.02 3.69
CA SER A 147 -6.91 -15.24 4.43
C SER A 147 -8.13 -15.92 3.80
N SER A 148 -7.97 -17.19 3.44
CA SER A 148 -9.08 -18.02 2.98
C SER A 148 -10.14 -18.20 4.08
N LYS A 149 -9.80 -18.04 5.36
CA LYS A 149 -10.78 -18.04 6.46
C LYS A 149 -11.82 -16.92 6.32
N LYS A 150 -11.43 -15.77 5.75
CA LYS A 150 -12.33 -14.62 5.52
C LYS A 150 -12.92 -14.63 4.11
N ASN A 151 -12.08 -14.90 3.11
CA ASN A 151 -12.47 -14.99 1.71
C ASN A 151 -12.45 -16.47 1.30
N HIS A 152 -13.57 -17.17 1.50
CA HIS A 152 -13.75 -18.56 1.06
C HIS A 152 -14.95 -18.70 0.15
N PRO A 153 -15.03 -19.78 -0.64
CA PRO A 153 -16.23 -20.10 -1.40
C PRO A 153 -17.43 -20.31 -0.45
N ILE A 154 -18.55 -19.66 -0.77
CA ILE A 154 -19.82 -19.87 -0.09
C ILE A 154 -20.78 -20.51 -1.10
N ASP A 155 -21.40 -21.62 -0.72
CA ASP A 155 -22.40 -22.27 -1.55
C ASP A 155 -23.72 -21.48 -1.49
N ILE A 156 -23.90 -20.58 -2.45
CA ILE A 156 -25.05 -19.69 -2.55
C ILE A 156 -25.41 -19.45 -4.02
N LYS A 157 -26.71 -19.32 -4.28
CA LYS A 157 -27.23 -19.02 -5.61
C LYS A 157 -26.66 -17.68 -6.11
N LYS A 158 -26.17 -17.68 -7.35
CA LYS A 158 -25.71 -16.47 -8.05
C LYS A 158 -26.90 -15.67 -8.59
N ASP A 159 -27.41 -14.75 -7.79
CA ASP A 159 -28.58 -13.90 -8.09
C ASP A 159 -28.23 -12.46 -8.50
N ILE A 160 -26.94 -12.12 -8.57
CA ILE A 160 -26.44 -10.82 -9.05
C ILE A 160 -25.73 -11.04 -10.39
N ASP A 161 -26.19 -10.37 -11.45
CA ASP A 161 -25.58 -10.53 -12.78
C ASP A 161 -24.17 -9.94 -12.81
N VAL A 162 -24.05 -8.65 -12.47
CA VAL A 162 -22.76 -7.95 -12.40
C VAL A 162 -22.68 -7.20 -11.08
N SER A 163 -21.52 -7.22 -10.42
CA SER A 163 -21.28 -6.36 -9.27
C SER A 163 -19.94 -5.63 -9.34
N PHE A 164 -19.88 -4.46 -8.73
CA PHE A 164 -18.64 -3.74 -8.44
C PHE A 164 -18.60 -3.38 -6.95
N ILE A 165 -17.47 -3.64 -6.29
CA ILE A 165 -17.25 -3.23 -4.90
C ILE A 165 -16.06 -2.27 -4.82
N GLY A 166 -16.26 -1.03 -4.41
CA GLY A 166 -15.18 -0.07 -4.24
C GLY A 166 -15.69 1.37 -4.26
N ASN A 167 -14.76 2.33 -4.21
CA ASN A 167 -15.11 3.73 -4.36
C ASN A 167 -15.60 3.98 -5.81
N CYS A 168 -16.89 4.30 -5.96
CA CYS A 168 -17.54 4.51 -7.24
C CYS A 168 -17.12 5.84 -7.89
N LYS A 169 -16.88 6.89 -7.10
CA LYS A 169 -16.45 8.22 -7.61
C LYS A 169 -14.97 8.31 -7.96
N LYS A 170 -14.20 7.24 -7.78
CA LYS A 170 -12.79 7.20 -8.14
C LYS A 170 -12.65 7.13 -9.66
N ASN A 171 -12.02 8.15 -10.23
CA ASN A 171 -11.75 8.28 -11.66
C ASN A 171 -13.00 8.12 -12.55
N ASP A 172 -12.92 7.25 -13.55
CA ASP A 172 -13.87 6.99 -14.63
C ASP A 172 -14.77 5.77 -14.35
N ARG A 173 -14.74 5.20 -13.15
CA ARG A 173 -15.50 3.97 -12.81
C ARG A 173 -17.00 4.10 -13.10
N MET A 174 -17.60 5.24 -12.75
CA MET A 174 -19.02 5.47 -13.05
C MET A 174 -19.32 5.56 -14.54
N GLU A 175 -18.38 6.02 -15.38
CA GLU A 175 -18.58 6.04 -16.83
C GLU A 175 -18.79 4.62 -17.37
N TYR A 176 -17.98 3.66 -16.92
CA TYR A 176 -18.10 2.25 -17.31
C TYR A 176 -19.37 1.61 -16.74
N ILE A 177 -19.70 1.89 -15.48
CA ILE A 177 -20.89 1.36 -14.80
C ILE A 177 -22.17 1.88 -15.49
N ASP A 178 -22.25 3.18 -15.76
CA ASP A 178 -23.40 3.80 -16.40
C ASP A 178 -23.54 3.36 -17.86
N TYR A 179 -22.41 3.15 -18.57
CA TYR A 179 -22.42 2.58 -19.91
C TYR A 179 -23.04 1.17 -19.93
N LEU A 180 -22.72 0.31 -18.95
CA LEU A 180 -23.36 -1.00 -18.81
C LEU A 180 -24.86 -0.88 -18.52
N LYS A 181 -25.26 -0.02 -17.57
CA LYS A 181 -26.68 0.21 -17.22
C LYS A 181 -27.49 0.68 -18.42
N ASN A 182 -26.98 1.66 -19.16
CA ASN A 182 -27.62 2.23 -20.35
C ASN A 182 -27.78 1.19 -21.49
N ASN A 183 -26.98 0.12 -21.46
CA ASN A 183 -27.06 -1.01 -22.39
C ASN A 183 -27.82 -2.21 -21.82
N GLY A 184 -28.62 -2.02 -20.76
CA GLY A 184 -29.53 -3.01 -20.21
C GLY A 184 -28.90 -4.04 -19.29
N ILE A 185 -27.66 -3.83 -18.83
CA ILE A 185 -27.00 -4.72 -17.88
C ILE A 185 -27.44 -4.37 -16.45
N ASN A 186 -27.92 -5.38 -15.72
CA ASN A 186 -28.24 -5.27 -14.30
C ASN A 186 -26.95 -5.35 -13.46
N ILE A 187 -26.45 -4.19 -13.01
CA ILE A 187 -25.24 -4.07 -12.20
C ILE A 187 -25.55 -3.51 -10.81
N LYS A 188 -25.01 -4.15 -9.78
CA LYS A 188 -25.07 -3.66 -8.38
C LYS A 188 -23.72 -3.08 -7.96
N THR A 189 -23.76 -1.98 -7.22
CA THR A 189 -22.55 -1.30 -6.74
C THR A 189 -22.51 -1.23 -5.22
N PHE A 190 -21.36 -1.52 -4.63
CA PHE A 190 -21.11 -1.50 -3.19
C PHE A 190 -19.83 -0.71 -2.89
N GLY A 191 -19.71 -0.15 -1.69
CA GLY A 191 -18.58 0.66 -1.27
C GLY A 191 -18.90 2.15 -1.14
N GLU A 192 -17.86 2.97 -1.16
CA GLU A 192 -17.99 4.42 -1.04
C GLU A 192 -18.69 5.00 -2.28
N ASP A 193 -19.68 5.89 -2.05
CA ASP A 193 -20.48 6.54 -3.09
C ASP A 193 -21.25 5.58 -4.02
N SER A 194 -21.52 4.35 -3.58
CA SER A 194 -22.30 3.37 -4.33
C SER A 194 -23.78 3.33 -3.89
N GLU A 195 -24.64 2.72 -4.69
CA GLU A 195 -26.07 2.55 -4.36
C GLU A 195 -26.28 1.61 -3.16
N GLY A 196 -25.47 0.55 -3.05
CA GLY A 196 -25.52 -0.41 -1.95
C GLY A 196 -24.76 0.01 -0.68
N GLY A 197 -24.10 1.17 -0.68
CA GLY A 197 -23.32 1.68 0.44
C GLY A 197 -22.09 0.84 0.82
N VAL A 198 -21.38 1.29 1.85
CA VAL A 198 -20.17 0.63 2.37
C VAL A 198 -20.54 -0.69 3.05
N LEU A 199 -19.82 -1.76 2.71
CA LEU A 199 -20.03 -3.10 3.28
C LEU A 199 -19.08 -3.36 4.45
N GLU A 200 -19.54 -4.20 5.37
CA GLU A 200 -18.65 -4.88 6.31
C GLU A 200 -17.76 -5.90 5.58
N TRP A 201 -16.52 -6.09 6.05
CA TRP A 201 -15.58 -7.03 5.42
C TRP A 201 -16.07 -8.47 5.40
N SER A 202 -16.81 -8.89 6.42
CA SER A 202 -17.44 -10.22 6.50
C SER A 202 -18.44 -10.48 5.37
N LYS A 203 -18.96 -9.43 4.72
CA LYS A 203 -19.96 -9.52 3.65
C LYS A 203 -19.37 -9.55 2.25
N LEU A 204 -18.08 -9.25 2.08
CA LEU A 204 -17.42 -9.27 0.76
C LEU A 204 -17.54 -10.63 0.08
N GLY A 205 -17.20 -11.71 0.80
CA GLY A 205 -17.27 -13.06 0.26
C GLY A 205 -18.68 -13.46 -0.18
N GLU A 206 -19.70 -13.09 0.61
CA GLU A 206 -21.11 -13.34 0.27
C GLU A 206 -21.49 -12.65 -1.05
N ILE A 207 -21.15 -11.37 -1.22
CA ILE A 207 -21.46 -10.63 -2.46
C ILE A 207 -20.69 -11.21 -3.65
N PHE A 208 -19.40 -11.54 -3.50
CA PHE A 208 -18.63 -12.16 -4.58
C PHE A 208 -19.24 -13.49 -5.01
N SER A 209 -19.60 -14.37 -4.07
CA SER A 209 -20.18 -15.68 -4.35
C SER A 209 -21.58 -15.62 -4.96
N ARG A 210 -22.37 -14.58 -4.66
CA ARG A 210 -23.68 -14.29 -5.28
C ARG A 210 -23.59 -13.65 -6.66
N THR A 211 -22.42 -13.16 -7.05
CA THR A 211 -22.22 -12.44 -8.31
C THR A 211 -21.77 -13.36 -9.44
N LYS A 212 -22.37 -13.24 -10.63
CA LYS A 212 -21.91 -13.95 -11.83
C LYS A 212 -20.66 -13.31 -12.44
N ILE A 213 -20.57 -11.98 -12.47
CA ILE A 213 -19.39 -11.24 -12.94
C ILE A 213 -19.01 -10.14 -11.94
N ASN A 214 -17.87 -10.29 -11.26
CA ASN A 214 -17.31 -9.28 -10.37
C ASN A 214 -16.36 -8.37 -11.15
N LEU A 215 -16.63 -7.07 -11.19
CA LEU A 215 -15.80 -6.09 -11.87
C LEU A 215 -14.63 -5.63 -11.01
N ASN A 216 -13.47 -5.45 -11.66
CA ASN A 216 -12.30 -4.80 -11.08
C ASN A 216 -11.81 -3.66 -11.99
N PHE A 217 -11.51 -2.50 -11.40
CA PHE A 217 -10.95 -1.35 -12.13
C PHE A 217 -9.56 -1.02 -11.59
N THR A 218 -8.60 -0.81 -12.49
CA THR A 218 -7.17 -0.79 -12.17
C THR A 218 -6.57 0.61 -12.19
N LYS A 219 -7.29 1.61 -12.71
CA LYS A 219 -6.83 3.00 -12.71
C LYS A 219 -6.43 3.49 -11.30
N ILE A 220 -5.24 4.07 -11.23
CA ILE A 220 -4.67 4.66 -10.01
C ILE A 220 -5.35 5.99 -9.65
N ASP A 221 -5.18 6.47 -8.41
CA ASP A 221 -5.67 7.81 -8.06
C ASP A 221 -4.93 8.90 -8.83
N ASN A 222 -5.66 9.93 -9.25
CA ASN A 222 -5.05 11.15 -9.74
C ASN A 222 -4.53 11.97 -8.55
N LEU A 223 -3.23 11.81 -8.27
CA LEU A 223 -2.55 12.53 -7.21
C LEU A 223 -1.94 13.81 -7.78
N ASN A 224 -2.70 14.91 -7.77
CA ASN A 224 -2.29 16.20 -8.35
C ASN A 224 -0.89 16.66 -7.89
N TRP A 225 -0.53 16.40 -6.63
CA TRP A 225 0.77 16.77 -6.05
C TRP A 225 1.95 15.91 -6.53
N ILE A 226 1.68 14.74 -7.11
CA ILE A 226 2.69 13.92 -7.81
C ILE A 226 2.66 14.20 -9.30
N ASN A 227 1.45 14.24 -9.89
CA ASN A 227 1.24 14.41 -11.33
C ASN A 227 1.76 15.73 -11.90
N LYS A 228 1.94 16.76 -11.06
CA LYS A 228 2.64 17.99 -11.46
C LYS A 228 4.06 17.70 -11.95
N ASP A 229 4.73 16.74 -11.32
CA ASP A 229 6.12 16.39 -11.59
C ASP A 229 6.22 15.11 -12.44
N GLU A 230 5.26 14.18 -12.29
CA GLU A 230 5.23 12.89 -12.97
C GLU A 230 3.89 12.68 -13.72
N PRO A 231 3.58 13.46 -14.77
CA PRO A 231 2.27 13.43 -15.43
C PRO A 231 1.96 12.10 -16.13
N LEU A 232 3.00 11.31 -16.45
CA LEU A 232 2.86 9.99 -17.08
C LEU A 232 2.30 8.93 -16.12
N LEU A 233 2.27 9.19 -14.80
CA LEU A 233 1.60 8.30 -13.85
C LEU A 233 0.12 8.13 -14.20
N ASN A 234 -0.53 9.11 -14.83
CA ASN A 234 -1.92 8.97 -15.30
C ASN A 234 -2.16 7.82 -16.29
N ARG A 235 -1.09 7.28 -16.89
CA ARG A 235 -1.15 6.10 -17.78
C ARG A 235 -0.98 4.78 -17.02
N VAL A 236 -0.48 4.82 -15.80
CA VAL A 236 -0.24 3.64 -14.97
C VAL A 236 -1.58 2.99 -14.59
N ARG A 237 -1.56 1.66 -14.50
CA ARG A 237 -2.65 0.82 -14.01
C ARG A 237 -2.09 -0.06 -12.90
N GLN A 238 -2.78 -0.07 -11.76
CA GLN A 238 -2.36 -0.80 -10.57
C GLN A 238 -2.93 -2.21 -10.59
N ASN A 239 -2.09 -3.17 -10.22
CA ASN A 239 -2.51 -4.50 -9.84
C ASN A 239 -3.19 -4.42 -8.46
N LYS A 240 -4.52 -4.54 -8.44
CA LYS A 240 -5.30 -4.45 -7.21
C LYS A 240 -5.30 -5.82 -6.54
N GLY A 241 -5.39 -5.89 -5.21
CA GLY A 241 -5.64 -7.16 -4.50
C GLY A 241 -7.03 -7.78 -4.78
N ARG A 242 -7.97 -7.02 -5.36
CA ARG A 242 -9.35 -7.46 -5.58
C ARG A 242 -9.49 -8.76 -6.41
N PRO A 243 -8.82 -8.95 -7.56
CA PRO A 243 -8.89 -10.21 -8.28
C PRO A 243 -8.47 -11.41 -7.44
N ILE A 244 -7.54 -11.24 -6.50
CA ILE A 244 -7.13 -12.30 -5.56
C ILE A 244 -8.26 -12.59 -4.56
N GLU A 245 -8.89 -11.56 -3.99
CA GLU A 245 -10.06 -11.74 -3.10
C GLU A 245 -11.19 -12.52 -3.79
N ILE A 246 -11.52 -12.14 -5.03
CA ILE A 246 -12.56 -12.79 -5.84
C ILE A 246 -12.17 -14.24 -6.21
N ALA A 247 -10.90 -14.46 -6.54
CA ALA A 247 -10.41 -15.79 -6.87
C ALA A 247 -10.51 -16.74 -5.67
N LEU A 248 -10.15 -16.30 -4.46
CA LEU A 248 -10.25 -17.09 -3.23
C LEU A 248 -11.70 -17.46 -2.86
N THR A 249 -12.69 -16.70 -3.31
CA THR A 249 -14.12 -17.04 -3.13
C THR A 249 -14.68 -17.87 -4.27
N LYS A 250 -13.83 -18.40 -5.15
CA LYS A 250 -14.21 -19.22 -6.31
C LYS A 250 -15.29 -18.52 -7.14
N SER A 251 -15.02 -17.25 -7.46
CA SER A 251 -15.94 -16.36 -8.15
C SER A 251 -15.26 -15.76 -9.38
N PHE A 252 -16.06 -15.38 -10.40
CA PHE A 252 -15.53 -14.92 -11.68
C PHE A 252 -15.19 -13.42 -11.62
N CYS A 253 -13.99 -13.07 -12.09
CA CYS A 253 -13.47 -11.70 -12.14
C CYS A 253 -13.31 -11.24 -13.59
N LEU A 254 -13.87 -10.07 -13.90
CA LEU A 254 -13.63 -9.35 -15.16
C LEU A 254 -12.96 -8.02 -14.82
N SER A 255 -11.70 -7.86 -15.21
CA SER A 255 -10.85 -6.76 -14.76
C SER A 255 -10.50 -5.81 -15.89
N GLU A 256 -10.43 -4.51 -15.60
CA GLU A 256 -9.71 -3.57 -16.45
C GLU A 256 -8.26 -4.06 -16.55
N TYR A 257 -7.68 -3.99 -17.74
CA TYR A 257 -6.32 -4.45 -17.96
C TYR A 257 -5.32 -3.65 -17.11
N ALA A 258 -4.36 -4.36 -16.52
CA ALA A 258 -3.14 -3.77 -15.98
C ALA A 258 -1.97 -4.70 -16.34
N PRO A 259 -0.85 -4.19 -16.88
CA PRO A 259 0.25 -5.06 -17.28
C PRO A 259 0.78 -5.98 -16.17
N SER A 260 0.81 -5.51 -14.92
CA SER A 260 1.28 -6.34 -13.81
C SER A 260 0.31 -7.47 -13.40
N LEU A 261 -0.96 -7.40 -13.80
CA LEU A 261 -1.93 -8.48 -13.52
C LEU A 261 -1.64 -9.74 -14.34
N GLU A 262 -1.00 -9.63 -15.50
CA GLU A 262 -0.61 -10.80 -16.31
C GLU A 262 0.43 -11.68 -15.63
N TYR A 263 1.14 -11.14 -14.64
CA TYR A 263 2.08 -11.88 -13.79
C TYR A 263 1.42 -12.45 -12.53
N THR A 264 0.17 -12.06 -12.25
CA THR A 264 -0.64 -12.58 -11.14
C THR A 264 -1.59 -13.68 -11.62
N PHE A 265 -2.21 -13.50 -12.78
CA PHE A 265 -3.14 -14.45 -13.38
C PHE A 265 -2.95 -14.54 -14.89
N GLU A 266 -3.06 -15.76 -15.43
CA GLU A 266 -2.98 -16.01 -16.87
C GLU A 266 -4.26 -15.55 -17.58
N SER A 267 -4.10 -14.69 -18.61
CA SER A 267 -5.22 -14.10 -19.38
C SER A 267 -6.09 -15.17 -20.06
N GLU A 268 -7.41 -14.97 -20.05
CA GLU A 268 -8.48 -15.83 -20.60
C GLU A 268 -8.54 -17.27 -20.05
N LYS A 269 -7.68 -17.59 -19.07
CA LYS A 269 -7.60 -18.89 -18.39
C LYS A 269 -7.85 -18.79 -16.89
N GLU A 270 -7.30 -17.78 -16.23
CA GLU A 270 -7.43 -17.51 -14.79
C GLU A 270 -8.11 -16.16 -14.52
N ILE A 271 -8.04 -15.21 -15.46
CA ILE A 271 -8.72 -13.92 -15.38
C ILE A 271 -9.10 -13.43 -16.79
N VAL A 272 -10.11 -12.57 -16.89
CA VAL A 272 -10.50 -11.93 -18.14
C VAL A 272 -10.28 -10.43 -18.04
N PHE A 273 -9.68 -9.85 -19.09
CA PHE A 273 -9.39 -8.42 -19.14
C PHE A 273 -10.31 -7.64 -20.09
N PHE A 274 -10.53 -6.35 -19.82
CA PHE A 274 -11.07 -5.39 -20.79
C PHE A 274 -10.22 -4.12 -20.82
N HIS A 275 -10.23 -3.40 -21.94
CA HIS A 275 -9.44 -2.19 -22.16
C HIS A 275 -10.28 -0.92 -22.25
N ASP A 276 -11.54 -1.05 -22.66
CA ASP A 276 -12.50 0.03 -22.81
C ASP A 276 -13.93 -0.44 -22.48
N LYS A 277 -14.88 0.50 -22.49
CA LYS A 277 -16.27 0.24 -22.08
C LYS A 277 -17.04 -0.59 -23.11
N GLU A 278 -16.68 -0.48 -24.39
CA GLU A 278 -17.24 -1.26 -25.48
C GLU A 278 -16.87 -2.75 -25.31
N GLN A 279 -15.58 -3.05 -25.11
CA GLN A 279 -15.10 -4.40 -24.84
C GLN A 279 -15.62 -4.94 -23.50
N LEU A 280 -15.74 -4.08 -22.48
CA LEU A 280 -16.38 -4.47 -21.21
C LEU A 280 -17.82 -4.96 -21.46
N LEU A 281 -18.62 -4.21 -22.23
CA LEU A 281 -20.00 -4.59 -22.53
C LEU A 281 -20.08 -5.91 -23.32
N GLU A 282 -19.23 -6.07 -24.33
CA GLU A 282 -19.13 -7.30 -25.12
C GLU A 282 -18.85 -8.51 -24.21
N LYS A 283 -17.80 -8.41 -23.39
CA LYS A 283 -17.40 -9.48 -22.48
C LYS A 283 -18.45 -9.74 -21.41
N VAL A 284 -19.09 -8.72 -20.86
CA VAL A 284 -20.20 -8.90 -19.90
C VAL A 284 -21.33 -9.71 -20.55
N LYS A 285 -21.78 -9.35 -21.75
CA LYS A 285 -22.85 -10.08 -22.45
C LYS A 285 -22.46 -11.53 -22.73
N TYR A 286 -21.26 -11.74 -23.27
CA TYR A 286 -20.75 -13.08 -23.54
C TYR A 286 -20.65 -13.92 -22.27
N TYR A 287 -19.99 -13.39 -21.24
CA TYR A 287 -19.77 -14.16 -20.03
C TYR A 287 -21.05 -14.38 -19.26
N LEU A 288 -22.07 -13.51 -19.30
CA LEU A 288 -23.38 -13.78 -18.68
C LEU A 288 -24.10 -14.99 -19.30
N SER A 289 -24.01 -15.19 -20.62
CA SER A 289 -24.63 -16.33 -21.31
C SER A 289 -23.80 -17.61 -21.29
N ASN A 290 -22.52 -17.56 -20.92
CA ASN A 290 -21.59 -18.69 -21.00
C ASN A 290 -21.10 -19.15 -19.61
N GLU A 291 -21.97 -19.83 -18.87
CA GLU A 291 -21.66 -20.29 -17.50
C GLU A 291 -20.50 -21.28 -17.44
N GLU A 292 -20.44 -22.26 -18.34
CA GLU A 292 -19.37 -23.25 -18.38
C GLU A 292 -17.99 -22.59 -18.55
N LYS A 293 -17.89 -21.60 -19.43
CA LYS A 293 -16.66 -20.85 -19.65
C LYS A 293 -16.26 -20.04 -18.42
N ARG A 294 -17.22 -19.39 -17.73
CA ARG A 294 -16.94 -18.71 -16.44
C ARG A 294 -16.42 -19.71 -15.41
N ASN A 295 -17.09 -20.86 -15.25
CA ASN A 295 -16.74 -21.86 -14.25
C ASN A 295 -15.34 -22.43 -14.48
N SER A 296 -14.96 -22.71 -15.75
CA SER A 296 -13.61 -23.16 -16.08
C SER A 296 -12.52 -22.15 -15.66
N ILE A 297 -12.74 -20.86 -15.89
CA ILE A 297 -11.79 -19.80 -15.49
C ILE A 297 -11.70 -19.69 -13.97
N VAL A 298 -12.85 -19.76 -13.29
CA VAL A 298 -12.95 -19.68 -11.83
C VAL A 298 -12.16 -20.79 -11.13
N GLU A 299 -12.24 -22.03 -11.62
CA GLU A 299 -11.48 -23.15 -11.02
C GLU A 299 -9.97 -22.91 -11.10
N ASN A 300 -9.48 -22.45 -12.25
CA ASN A 300 -8.05 -22.15 -12.44
C ASN A 300 -7.60 -20.97 -11.56
N ALA A 301 -8.41 -19.91 -11.49
CA ALA A 301 -8.14 -18.74 -10.65
C ALA A 301 -8.07 -19.12 -9.17
N TYR A 302 -9.04 -19.90 -8.69
CA TYR A 302 -9.08 -20.37 -7.30
C TYR A 302 -7.85 -21.23 -6.96
N LYS A 303 -7.48 -22.16 -7.84
CA LYS A 303 -6.27 -22.98 -7.67
C LYS A 303 -5.02 -22.10 -7.58
N ARG A 304 -4.83 -21.17 -8.52
CA ARG A 304 -3.71 -20.21 -8.51
C ARG A 304 -3.65 -19.44 -7.19
N ALA A 305 -4.79 -18.93 -6.73
CA ALA A 305 -4.87 -18.12 -5.51
C ALA A 305 -4.58 -18.92 -4.25
N MET A 306 -5.09 -20.15 -4.12
CA MET A 306 -4.79 -21.01 -2.97
C MET A 306 -3.31 -21.42 -2.90
N GLU A 307 -2.65 -21.59 -4.04
CA GLU A 307 -1.24 -21.97 -4.10
C GLU A 307 -0.26 -20.81 -3.84
N ASN A 308 -0.68 -19.56 -4.09
CA ASN A 308 0.24 -18.41 -4.14
C ASN A 308 -0.17 -17.22 -3.28
N TYR A 309 -1.46 -16.98 -3.09
CA TYR A 309 -1.99 -15.73 -2.53
C TYR A 309 -2.81 -15.94 -1.25
N GLU A 310 -2.96 -17.17 -0.78
CA GLU A 310 -3.43 -17.41 0.58
C GLU A 310 -2.36 -16.96 1.57
N SER A 311 -2.77 -16.21 2.60
CA SER A 311 -1.88 -15.55 3.57
C SER A 311 -0.91 -16.48 4.31
N GLU A 312 -1.32 -17.67 4.73
CA GLU A 312 -0.48 -18.68 5.38
C GLU A 312 0.49 -19.36 4.40
N ILE A 313 0.32 -19.16 3.10
CA ILE A 313 1.26 -19.62 2.07
C ILE A 313 2.20 -18.50 1.63
N ALA A 314 1.66 -17.33 1.30
CA ALA A 314 2.42 -16.21 0.74
C ALA A 314 3.42 -15.62 1.75
N ILE A 315 3.01 -15.44 3.00
CA ILE A 315 3.84 -14.77 4.01
C ILE A 315 5.08 -15.61 4.38
N PRO A 316 4.98 -16.93 4.61
CA PRO A 316 6.18 -17.77 4.79
C PRO A 316 7.14 -17.76 3.60
N LYS A 317 6.63 -17.69 2.35
CA LYS A 317 7.49 -17.57 1.16
C LYS A 317 8.30 -16.28 1.20
N VAL A 318 7.66 -15.13 1.48
CA VAL A 318 8.35 -13.83 1.63
C VAL A 318 9.41 -13.88 2.72
N LEU A 319 9.09 -14.44 3.90
CA LEU A 319 10.06 -14.54 4.99
C LEU A 319 11.27 -15.41 4.60
N LYS A 320 11.04 -16.54 3.93
CA LYS A 320 12.12 -17.43 3.46
C LYS A 320 13.02 -16.75 2.43
N GLU A 321 12.45 -15.98 1.52
CA GLU A 321 13.23 -15.20 0.55
C GLU A 321 14.06 -14.10 1.24
N LEU A 322 13.50 -13.43 2.25
CA LEU A 322 14.23 -12.45 3.06
C LEU A 322 15.40 -13.10 3.82
N GLU A 323 15.20 -14.28 4.40
CA GLU A 323 16.27 -15.06 5.05
C GLU A 323 17.41 -15.34 4.07
N SER A 324 17.08 -15.77 2.85
CA SER A 324 18.07 -15.98 1.78
C SER A 324 18.85 -14.70 1.47
N ILE A 325 18.16 -13.56 1.30
CA ILE A 325 18.80 -12.27 1.07
C ILE A 325 19.75 -11.92 2.22
N PHE A 326 19.31 -12.04 3.47
CA PHE A 326 20.13 -11.67 4.63
C PHE A 326 21.37 -12.56 4.79
N ASN A 327 21.23 -13.86 4.54
CA ASN A 327 22.35 -14.80 4.61
C ASN A 327 23.41 -14.55 3.51
N ILE A 328 23.03 -13.99 2.37
CA ILE A 328 23.96 -13.61 1.29
C ILE A 328 24.58 -12.23 1.55
N THR A 329 23.76 -11.27 1.99
CA THR A 329 24.15 -9.85 2.09
C THR A 329 25.00 -9.50 3.32
N ASP A 330 25.10 -10.39 4.31
CA ASP A 330 25.97 -10.23 5.49
C ASP A 330 27.46 -10.03 5.15
N LEU A 331 27.87 -10.16 3.89
CA LEU A 331 29.27 -10.08 3.47
C LEU A 331 29.71 -8.80 2.74
N LYS A 332 28.83 -7.84 2.36
CA LYS A 332 29.22 -6.85 1.32
C LYS A 332 28.69 -5.40 1.38
N LYS A 333 27.93 -4.93 2.37
CA LYS A 333 27.42 -3.54 2.34
C LYS A 333 28.27 -2.54 3.14
N PRO A 334 28.59 -1.35 2.57
CA PRO A 334 29.25 -0.30 3.32
C PRO A 334 28.37 0.19 4.47
N THR A 335 29.01 0.39 5.61
CA THR A 335 28.43 0.85 6.88
C THR A 335 27.68 2.18 6.74
N ASN A 336 28.14 3.06 5.85
CA ASN A 336 27.55 4.36 5.54
C ASN A 336 27.50 4.55 4.02
N PRO A 337 26.41 4.12 3.34
CA PRO A 337 26.26 4.39 1.92
C PRO A 337 26.10 5.89 1.66
N GLU A 338 26.64 6.35 0.53
CA GLU A 338 26.29 7.67 -0.01
C GLU A 338 24.78 7.72 -0.28
N ILE A 339 24.12 8.82 0.09
CA ILE A 339 22.68 9.00 -0.03
C ILE A 339 22.39 9.96 -1.18
N PHE A 340 21.69 9.46 -2.20
CA PHE A 340 21.32 10.20 -3.39
C PHE A 340 19.87 10.70 -3.25
N LEU A 341 19.67 12.02 -3.24
CA LEU A 341 18.34 12.65 -3.16
C LEU A 341 18.21 13.70 -4.26
N SER A 342 17.12 13.64 -5.03
CA SER A 342 16.79 14.69 -6.01
C SER A 342 16.34 15.98 -5.32
N ASN A 343 16.43 17.11 -6.03
CA ASN A 343 15.88 18.37 -5.53
C ASN A 343 14.37 18.25 -5.26
N MET A 344 13.66 17.51 -6.09
CA MET A 344 12.23 17.26 -5.91
C MET A 344 11.94 16.54 -4.59
N PHE A 345 12.65 15.44 -4.30
CA PHE A 345 12.50 14.74 -3.03
C PHE A 345 12.82 15.65 -1.84
N LYS A 346 13.89 16.44 -1.94
CA LYS A 346 14.30 17.37 -0.87
C LYS A 346 13.21 18.44 -0.60
N ILE A 347 12.63 19.03 -1.65
CA ILE A 347 11.52 19.99 -1.54
C ILE A 347 10.31 19.34 -0.89
N LYS A 348 9.89 18.14 -1.34
CA LYS A 348 8.75 17.41 -0.75
C LYS A 348 9.01 17.01 0.71
N SER A 349 10.25 16.67 1.05
CA SER A 349 10.66 16.42 2.44
C SER A 349 10.49 17.66 3.31
N ILE A 350 10.93 18.83 2.86
CA ILE A 350 10.72 20.08 3.59
C ILE A 350 9.24 20.45 3.68
N ASN A 351 8.45 20.25 2.61
CA ASN A 351 7.00 20.43 2.64
C ASN A 351 6.33 19.58 3.74
N GLY A 352 6.59 18.27 3.75
CA GLY A 352 6.00 17.35 4.72
C GLY A 352 6.44 17.61 6.16
N LEU A 353 7.70 17.99 6.37
CA LEU A 353 8.20 18.40 7.68
C LEU A 353 7.61 19.75 8.13
N THR A 354 7.40 20.69 7.21
CA THR A 354 6.71 21.96 7.52
C THR A 354 5.28 21.70 7.95
N PHE A 355 4.55 20.83 7.24
CA PHE A 355 3.22 20.39 7.67
C PHE A 355 3.24 19.77 9.07
N SER A 356 4.18 18.87 9.32
CA SER A 356 4.37 18.24 10.63
C SER A 356 4.68 19.26 11.74
N MET A 357 5.46 20.30 11.45
CA MET A 357 5.75 21.41 12.36
C MET A 357 4.47 22.17 12.74
N PHE A 358 3.60 22.47 11.78
CA PHE A 358 2.32 23.13 12.08
C PHE A 358 1.35 22.22 12.87
N ILE A 359 1.40 20.91 12.68
CA ILE A 359 0.68 19.96 13.54
C ILE A 359 1.19 20.01 14.99
N LEU A 360 2.51 20.10 15.20
CA LEU A 360 3.08 20.29 16.54
C LEU A 360 2.62 21.60 17.18
N ILE A 361 2.62 22.71 16.42
CA ILE A 361 2.11 24.02 16.89
C ILE A 361 0.65 23.92 17.30
N ARG A 362 -0.19 23.31 16.46
CA ARG A 362 -1.62 23.08 16.74
C ARG A 362 -1.81 22.28 18.03
N ASN A 363 -0.96 21.30 18.30
CA ASN A 363 -1.00 20.46 19.50
C ASN A 363 -0.27 21.09 20.71
N LEU A 364 0.05 22.39 20.66
CA LEU A 364 0.73 23.15 21.72
C LEU A 364 2.12 22.60 22.06
N LYS A 365 2.79 21.94 21.10
CA LYS A 365 4.14 21.37 21.23
C LYS A 365 5.20 22.32 20.67
N PHE A 366 5.22 23.56 21.15
CA PHE A 366 6.03 24.64 20.58
C PHE A 366 7.55 24.37 20.58
N LEU A 367 8.10 23.79 21.66
CA LEU A 367 9.53 23.47 21.73
C LEU A 367 9.94 22.47 20.64
N TYR A 368 9.12 21.45 20.39
CA TYR A 368 9.37 20.47 19.33
C TYR A 368 9.15 21.07 17.93
N ALA A 369 8.23 22.02 17.78
CA ALA A 369 8.06 22.75 16.52
C ALA A 369 9.28 23.62 16.21
N ILE A 370 9.85 24.32 17.21
CA ILE A 370 11.09 25.10 17.06
C ILE A 370 12.26 24.19 16.70
N GLU A 371 12.41 23.04 17.39
CA GLU A 371 13.43 22.04 17.03
C GLU A 371 13.30 21.62 15.57
N LEU A 372 12.08 21.31 15.12
CA LEU A 372 11.83 20.90 13.75
C LEU A 372 12.09 22.03 12.74
N PHE A 373 11.75 23.28 13.07
CA PHE A 373 12.00 24.45 12.21
C PHE A 373 13.47 24.55 11.81
N PHE A 374 14.40 24.40 12.75
CA PHE A 374 15.83 24.42 12.44
C PHE A 374 16.25 23.26 11.53
N LYS A 375 15.65 22.07 11.68
CA LYS A 375 15.89 20.93 10.78
C LYS A 375 15.41 21.18 9.35
N LEU A 376 14.52 22.15 9.09
CA LEU A 376 14.04 22.45 7.74
C LEU A 376 15.14 23.03 6.82
N PHE A 377 16.24 23.54 7.37
CA PHE A 377 17.35 24.08 6.60
C PHE A 377 18.35 23.02 6.12
N LYS A 378 18.11 21.73 6.40
CA LYS A 378 19.07 20.62 6.13
C LYS A 378 19.53 20.50 4.66
N TYR A 379 18.77 21.03 3.71
CA TYR A 379 19.09 20.98 2.28
C TYR A 379 19.44 22.35 1.68
N GLY A 380 19.72 23.35 2.53
CA GLY A 380 20.06 24.71 2.13
C GLY A 380 18.84 25.63 1.96
N ILE A 381 19.12 26.94 1.92
CA ILE A 381 18.09 27.99 1.97
C ILE A 381 17.11 27.95 0.78
N LEU A 382 17.59 27.62 -0.42
CA LEU A 382 16.74 27.58 -1.61
C LEU A 382 15.68 26.46 -1.52
N ILE A 383 16.10 25.26 -1.14
CA ILE A 383 15.18 24.13 -0.93
C ILE A 383 14.23 24.41 0.24
N PHE A 384 14.75 25.03 1.32
CA PHE A 384 13.93 25.46 2.44
C PHE A 384 12.78 26.36 1.98
N ILE A 385 13.07 27.44 1.25
CA ILE A 385 12.06 28.39 0.77
C ILE A 385 10.98 27.67 -0.05
N LEU A 386 11.41 26.87 -1.05
CA LEU A 386 10.48 26.18 -1.94
C LEU A 386 9.56 25.20 -1.18
N GLY A 387 10.14 24.35 -0.32
CA GLY A 387 9.35 23.38 0.42
C GLY A 387 8.51 23.99 1.56
N PHE A 388 9.01 25.02 2.22
CA PHE A 388 8.35 25.65 3.37
C PHE A 388 7.03 26.32 2.98
N PHE A 389 7.01 27.11 1.90
CA PHE A 389 5.79 27.80 1.49
C PHE A 389 4.71 26.81 1.04
N ASP A 390 5.06 25.79 0.26
CA ASP A 390 4.10 24.74 -0.12
C ASP A 390 3.55 24.00 1.12
N GLY A 391 4.43 23.72 2.10
CA GLY A 391 4.03 23.09 3.36
C GLY A 391 3.14 23.97 4.23
N LEU A 392 3.40 25.29 4.26
CA LEU A 392 2.57 26.29 4.93
C LEU A 392 1.16 26.35 4.30
N PHE A 393 1.07 26.46 2.97
CA PHE A 393 -0.23 26.47 2.29
C PHE A 393 -1.02 25.18 2.52
N ARG A 394 -0.35 24.02 2.44
CA ARG A 394 -0.94 22.72 2.80
C ARG A 394 -1.45 22.70 4.24
N SER A 395 -0.72 23.30 5.17
CA SER A 395 -1.09 23.38 6.59
C SER A 395 -2.34 24.24 6.80
N ILE A 396 -2.39 25.43 6.19
CA ILE A 396 -3.55 26.34 6.27
C ILE A 396 -4.83 25.65 5.75
N LYS A 397 -4.72 24.93 4.62
CA LYS A 397 -5.84 24.23 3.98
C LYS A 397 -6.40 23.10 4.84
N ASN A 398 -5.54 22.32 5.50
CA ASN A 398 -5.94 21.04 6.11
C ASN A 398 -6.06 21.08 7.65
N ILE A 399 -5.39 21.99 8.34
CA ILE A 399 -5.44 22.02 9.81
C ILE A 399 -6.78 22.56 10.32
N SER A 400 -7.42 23.46 9.58
CA SER A 400 -8.74 24.02 9.91
C SER A 400 -9.87 22.98 9.81
N SER A 401 -9.79 22.02 8.88
CA SER A 401 -10.79 20.98 8.63
C SER A 401 -10.73 19.81 9.64
N LEU A 402 -9.56 19.54 10.21
CA LEU A 402 -9.33 18.54 11.25
C LEU A 402 -10.11 18.80 12.57
N LYS A 403 -10.82 19.93 12.72
CA LYS A 403 -11.75 20.17 13.86
C LYS A 403 -13.02 19.29 13.80
N LYS A 404 -13.40 18.74 12.64
CA LYS A 404 -14.69 18.03 12.45
C LYS A 404 -14.65 16.50 12.61
N CYS A 405 -13.48 15.86 12.61
CA CYS A 405 -13.38 14.39 12.60
C CYS A 405 -13.39 13.70 13.97
N GLN A 406 -13.10 14.40 15.07
CA GLN A 406 -13.03 13.76 16.40
C GLN A 406 -14.40 13.34 16.97
N THR A 407 -15.51 13.75 16.36
CA THR A 407 -16.88 13.44 16.84
C THR A 407 -17.64 12.39 16.00
N LYS A 408 -17.02 11.76 14.98
CA LYS A 408 -17.70 10.75 14.13
C LYS A 408 -16.80 9.56 13.72
N GLN A 409 -16.08 8.95 14.66
CA GLN A 409 -15.43 7.65 14.44
C GLN A 409 -16.07 6.56 15.31
N THR A 410 -17.32 6.24 14.99
CA THR A 410 -17.91 4.93 15.30
C THR A 410 -18.01 4.16 13.99
N GLN A 411 -17.22 3.09 13.87
CA GLN A 411 -17.38 1.95 12.96
C GLN A 411 -17.90 2.29 11.54
N VAL A 412 -17.11 3.02 10.74
CA VAL A 412 -17.31 3.07 9.29
C VAL A 412 -15.94 3.13 8.61
N ILE A 413 -15.73 2.20 7.68
CA ILE A 413 -14.56 2.06 6.81
C ILE A 413 -14.55 3.20 5.78
N PRO A 414 -13.46 3.96 5.63
CA PRO A 414 -13.04 4.43 4.32
C PRO A 414 -12.01 3.43 3.80
N ALA A 415 -12.30 2.87 2.62
CA ALA A 415 -11.27 2.32 1.77
C ALA A 415 -10.20 3.40 1.58
N CYS A 416 -8.93 2.98 1.60
CA CYS A 416 -7.76 3.80 1.33
C CYS A 416 -8.06 4.90 0.29
N SER A 417 -8.35 6.10 0.79
CA SER A 417 -8.33 7.34 0.05
C SER A 417 -7.50 8.27 0.90
N GLN A 418 -6.26 8.47 0.48
CA GLN A 418 -5.54 9.67 0.87
C GLN A 418 -6.37 10.83 0.32
N GLN A 419 -7.28 11.37 1.15
CA GLN A 419 -7.87 12.67 0.90
C GLN A 419 -6.77 13.73 1.07
N GLU A 420 -5.94 13.88 0.05
CA GLU A 420 -5.36 15.18 -0.26
C GLU A 420 -6.22 15.82 -1.34
N SER A 421 -7.06 16.72 -0.85
CA SER A 421 -7.94 17.66 -1.53
C SER A 421 -7.78 17.80 -3.05
N ARG A 422 -8.91 17.56 -3.72
CA ARG A 422 -9.24 18.01 -5.09
C ARG A 422 -8.74 19.43 -5.41
N ARG A 423 -8.32 19.55 -6.67
CA ARG A 423 -7.81 20.71 -7.42
C ARG A 423 -6.38 21.10 -7.09
#